data_AF-A0A2D9FX14-F1
#
_entry.id   AF-A0A2D9FX14-F1
#
_cell.length_a   1.000
_cell.length_b   1.000
_cell.length_c   1.000
_cell.angle_alpha   90.00
_cell.angle_beta   90.00
_cell.angle_gamma   90.00
#
_symmetry.space_group_name_H-M   'P 1'
#
loop_
_entity.id
_entity.type
_entity.pdbx_description
1 polymer ?
#
loop_
_entity_poly.entity_id
_entity_poly.type
_entity_poly.pdbx_seq_one_letter_code
_entity_poly.pdbx_strand_id
1 'polypeptide(L)'
;MNSRFQIHKIVLLLSLAVVLCSKNVTAQHSDPLSSWIKVVIDLEQYYVVVDKDFGDPHLINRGDSVKVDPGMRHITVVWESINDLTFTVNSKAGETTSRRIFNAFPDNPKSSYQTIVRQTNLSVTTDENSIVYIDGEKIGKHTVHTLLKPGTHQLRITHPEYGELSKKIAVNSINITEVARFNENPSKLTFVAKLVPGAEYIASKRYNRATLTYLSLGLLTVNLIRQDRIYSKELNEHNEWEALYNNAQTSADAFFYRKKTLEVNEKLDQISANFNISLLLMGMIYALTTFDSIRKPRSGYLHSSKLFGMDITLSGDVYNPNTIATLSLKFALN
;
A
#
# COMPACT_ATOMS: atom_id res chain seq x y z
N MET A 1 75.27 -28.03 61.31
CA MET A 1 74.07 -28.86 61.14
C MET A 1 72.86 -28.08 61.66
N ASN A 2 72.12 -27.35 60.81
CA ASN A 2 70.79 -26.80 61.19
C ASN A 2 69.99 -26.17 60.03
N SER A 3 70.55 -26.01 58.82
CA SER A 3 69.81 -25.36 57.71
C SER A 3 68.89 -26.30 56.91
N ARG A 4 69.12 -27.63 56.93
CA ARG A 4 68.28 -28.58 56.18
C ARG A 4 66.90 -28.84 56.80
N PHE A 5 66.73 -28.58 58.10
CA PHE A 5 65.45 -28.75 58.81
C PHE A 5 64.48 -27.56 58.60
N GLN A 6 64.99 -26.37 58.26
CA GLN A 6 64.16 -25.19 57.99
C GLN A 6 63.46 -25.25 56.62
N ILE A 7 64.12 -25.79 55.60
CA ILE A 7 63.57 -25.87 54.24
C ILE A 7 62.35 -26.81 54.18
N HIS A 8 62.35 -27.92 54.93
CA HIS A 8 61.21 -28.84 54.96
C HIS A 8 59.97 -28.23 55.62
N LYS A 9 60.14 -27.39 56.66
CA LYS A 9 59.01 -26.70 57.31
C LYS A 9 58.38 -25.65 56.40
N ILE A 10 59.20 -24.93 55.61
CA ILE A 10 58.71 -23.92 54.67
C ILE A 10 57.96 -24.58 53.50
N VAL A 11 58.48 -25.68 52.94
CA VAL A 11 57.79 -26.42 51.87
C VAL A 11 56.47 -27.01 52.35
N LEU A 12 56.41 -27.53 53.57
CA LEU A 12 55.17 -28.07 54.14
C LEU A 12 54.13 -26.97 54.39
N LEU A 13 54.54 -25.81 54.91
CA LEU A 13 53.65 -24.65 55.08
C LEU A 13 53.17 -24.06 53.75
N LEU A 14 54.02 -24.03 52.72
CA LEU A 14 53.61 -23.57 51.39
C LEU A 14 52.62 -24.53 50.74
N SER A 15 52.82 -25.84 50.88
CA SER A 15 51.88 -26.84 50.35
C SER A 15 50.52 -26.79 51.06
N LEU A 16 50.51 -26.50 52.37
CA LEU A 16 49.27 -26.32 53.12
C LEU A 16 48.54 -25.01 52.73
N ALA A 17 49.28 -23.93 52.46
CA ALA A 17 48.70 -22.67 52.01
C ALA A 17 48.08 -22.79 50.60
N VAL A 18 48.69 -23.54 49.69
CA VAL A 18 48.13 -23.79 48.35
C VAL A 18 46.84 -24.61 48.41
N VAL A 19 46.74 -25.58 49.33
CA VAL A 19 45.50 -26.36 49.55
C VAL A 19 44.40 -25.53 50.24
N LEU A 20 44.76 -24.54 51.05
CA LEU A 20 43.79 -23.65 51.71
C LEU A 20 43.31 -22.51 50.80
N CYS A 21 44.11 -22.07 49.82
CA CYS A 21 43.70 -21.04 48.86
C CYS A 21 42.87 -21.56 47.67
N SER A 22 42.76 -22.88 47.46
CA SER A 22 41.99 -23.47 46.35
C SER A 22 40.51 -23.69 46.65
N LYS A 23 39.95 -23.07 47.70
CA LYS A 23 38.52 -23.18 48.06
C LYS A 23 37.78 -21.84 48.01
N ASN A 24 37.95 -21.09 46.93
CA ASN A 24 36.79 -20.37 46.41
C ASN A 24 36.00 -21.36 45.57
N VAL A 25 35.29 -22.26 46.26
CA VAL A 25 34.13 -22.94 45.69
C VAL A 25 33.17 -21.79 45.38
N THR A 26 33.21 -21.28 44.16
CA THR A 26 32.08 -20.55 43.60
C THR A 26 30.89 -21.45 43.87
N ALA A 27 30.05 -21.06 44.84
CA ALA A 27 28.78 -21.70 45.11
C ALA A 27 28.18 -21.97 43.74
N GLN A 28 28.00 -23.26 43.41
CA GLN A 28 27.38 -23.67 42.16
C GLN A 28 26.23 -22.72 41.97
N HIS A 29 26.31 -21.89 40.92
CA HIS A 29 25.23 -21.02 40.52
C HIS A 29 24.05 -21.97 40.45
N SER A 30 23.18 -21.92 41.46
CA SER A 30 22.09 -22.86 41.58
C SER A 30 21.23 -22.49 40.39
N ASP A 31 21.42 -23.21 39.28
CA ASP A 31 20.64 -23.00 38.08
C ASP A 31 19.20 -22.86 38.55
N PRO A 32 18.55 -21.72 38.28
CA PRO A 32 17.22 -21.45 38.82
C PRO A 32 16.39 -22.69 38.54
N LEU A 33 15.90 -23.30 39.63
CA LEU A 33 15.31 -24.65 39.62
C LEU A 33 14.31 -24.75 38.47
N SER A 34 14.75 -25.35 37.37
CA SER A 34 13.97 -25.40 36.16
C SER A 34 12.75 -26.28 36.37
N SER A 35 11.67 -25.97 35.70
CA SER A 35 10.48 -26.81 35.73
C SER A 35 10.31 -27.52 34.39
N TRP A 36 9.53 -28.60 34.40
CA TRP A 36 9.36 -29.45 33.22
C TRP A 36 7.88 -29.60 32.91
N ILE A 37 7.53 -29.54 31.63
CA ILE A 37 6.16 -29.80 31.17
C ILE A 37 6.17 -31.05 30.31
N LYS A 38 5.35 -32.04 30.71
CA LYS A 38 5.15 -33.28 29.97
C LYS A 38 3.78 -33.28 29.31
N VAL A 39 3.75 -33.23 27.99
CA VAL A 39 2.51 -33.32 27.22
C VAL A 39 2.25 -34.80 26.90
N VAL A 40 1.09 -35.30 27.32
CA VAL A 40 0.68 -36.69 27.08
C VAL A 40 -0.38 -36.69 25.98
N ILE A 41 0.05 -37.03 24.78
CA ILE A 41 -0.73 -37.01 23.54
C ILE A 41 -0.39 -38.25 22.72
N ASP A 42 -1.33 -38.76 21.94
CA ASP A 42 -1.13 -39.97 21.12
C ASP A 42 -0.54 -39.61 19.75
N LEU A 43 0.61 -38.94 19.78
CA LEU A 43 1.44 -38.63 18.62
C LEU A 43 2.87 -39.09 18.91
N GLU A 44 3.56 -39.62 17.91
CA GLU A 44 4.95 -40.08 18.06
C GLU A 44 5.91 -38.91 18.26
N GLN A 45 5.68 -37.85 17.50
CA GLN A 45 6.47 -36.62 17.52
C GLN A 45 5.51 -35.44 17.42
N TYR A 46 5.89 -34.27 17.93
CA TYR A 46 5.16 -33.01 17.75
C TYR A 46 6.00 -31.83 18.22
N TYR A 47 5.61 -30.62 17.81
CA TYR A 47 6.24 -29.40 18.30
C TYR A 47 5.49 -28.86 19.52
N VAL A 48 6.25 -28.33 20.48
CA VAL A 48 5.75 -27.57 21.61
C VAL A 48 6.32 -26.16 21.53
N VAL A 49 5.43 -25.19 21.48
CA VAL A 49 5.75 -23.75 21.50
C VAL A 49 5.40 -23.21 22.87
N VAL A 50 6.37 -22.57 23.52
CA VAL A 50 6.22 -21.96 24.85
C VAL A 50 6.02 -20.46 24.67
N ASP A 51 5.02 -19.90 25.36
CA ASP A 51 4.70 -18.47 25.40
C ASP A 51 4.52 -17.82 24.02
N LYS A 52 4.02 -18.61 23.04
CA LYS A 52 3.81 -18.21 21.63
C LYS A 52 5.10 -17.81 20.91
N ASP A 53 6.26 -18.29 21.37
CA ASP A 53 7.53 -18.06 20.70
C ASP A 53 7.75 -19.08 19.57
N PHE A 54 7.18 -18.80 18.41
CA PHE A 54 7.33 -19.66 17.23
C PHE A 54 8.75 -19.65 16.64
N GLY A 55 9.64 -18.77 17.14
CA GLY A 55 11.05 -18.73 16.76
C GLY A 55 11.93 -19.79 17.45
N ASP A 56 11.44 -20.35 18.56
CA ASP A 56 12.12 -21.44 19.30
C ASP A 56 11.16 -22.60 19.61
N PRO A 57 10.68 -23.33 18.59
CA PRO A 57 9.80 -24.48 18.79
C PRO A 57 10.59 -25.71 19.25
N HIS A 58 10.11 -26.40 20.28
CA HIS A 58 10.74 -27.63 20.76
C HIS A 58 10.12 -28.85 20.09
N LEU A 59 10.93 -29.64 19.39
CA LEU A 59 10.51 -30.94 18.86
C LEU A 59 10.56 -31.98 19.99
N ILE A 60 9.41 -32.57 20.31
CA ILE A 60 9.21 -33.46 21.46
C ILE A 60 8.72 -34.81 20.95
N ASN A 61 9.28 -35.92 21.43
CA ASN A 61 8.76 -37.25 21.16
C ASN A 61 7.75 -37.69 22.23
N ARG A 62 7.00 -38.74 21.93
CA ARG A 62 6.06 -39.34 22.87
C ARG A 62 6.74 -39.68 24.21
N GLY A 63 6.32 -38.99 25.27
CA GLY A 63 6.79 -39.24 26.63
C GLY A 63 7.91 -38.30 27.11
N ASP A 64 8.49 -37.50 26.21
CA ASP A 64 9.48 -36.48 26.54
C ASP A 64 8.84 -35.29 27.28
N SER A 65 9.68 -34.41 27.80
CA SER A 65 9.28 -33.20 28.51
C SER A 65 10.07 -31.99 28.03
N VAL A 66 9.42 -30.83 27.97
CA VAL A 66 10.06 -29.56 27.64
C VAL A 66 10.47 -28.84 28.92
N LYS A 67 11.71 -28.33 28.96
CA LYS A 67 12.20 -27.49 30.06
C LYS A 67 11.57 -26.11 29.91
N VAL A 68 11.01 -25.58 30.98
CA VAL A 68 10.47 -24.22 31.02
C VAL A 68 10.87 -23.53 32.31
N ASP A 69 10.79 -22.21 32.30
CA ASP A 69 10.92 -21.43 33.51
C ASP A 69 9.68 -21.58 34.40
N PRO A 70 9.83 -21.65 35.73
CA PRO A 70 8.70 -21.74 36.65
C PRO A 70 7.69 -20.60 36.46
N GLY A 71 6.42 -20.88 36.77
CA GLY A 71 5.29 -19.96 36.68
C GLY A 71 4.22 -20.36 35.68
N MET A 72 3.34 -19.41 35.38
CA MET A 72 2.27 -19.57 34.39
C MET A 72 2.85 -19.46 32.98
N ARG A 73 2.68 -20.51 32.18
CA ARG A 73 3.15 -20.58 30.79
C ARG A 73 2.01 -20.89 29.83
N HIS A 74 2.06 -20.32 28.64
CA HIS A 74 1.19 -20.70 27.53
C HIS A 74 1.88 -21.77 26.69
N ILE A 75 1.27 -22.95 26.59
CA ILE A 75 1.81 -24.07 25.84
C ILE A 75 0.93 -24.28 24.63
N THR A 76 1.53 -24.25 23.44
CA THR A 76 0.86 -24.56 22.19
C THR A 76 1.49 -25.82 21.61
N VAL A 77 0.68 -26.86 21.43
CA VAL A 77 1.09 -28.10 20.77
C VAL A 77 0.72 -27.99 19.30
N VAL A 78 1.69 -28.26 18.43
CA VAL A 78 1.59 -28.07 16.97
C VAL A 78 1.96 -29.36 16.25
N TRP A 79 1.10 -29.80 15.35
CA TRP A 79 1.31 -30.95 14.47
C TRP A 79 0.57 -30.75 13.14
N GLU A 80 1.04 -31.38 12.06
CA GLU A 80 0.51 -31.17 10.71
C GLU A 80 -1.00 -31.45 10.58
N SER A 81 -1.50 -32.47 11.28
CA SER A 81 -2.85 -33.02 11.08
C SER A 81 -3.84 -32.68 12.20
N ILE A 82 -3.51 -31.72 13.08
CA ILE A 82 -4.41 -31.25 14.14
C ILE A 82 -4.44 -29.72 14.17
N ASN A 83 -5.50 -29.15 14.74
CA ASN A 83 -5.49 -27.73 15.09
C ASN A 83 -4.46 -27.46 16.19
N ASP A 84 -3.86 -26.28 16.18
CA ASP A 84 -3.01 -25.86 17.30
C ASP A 84 -3.76 -25.93 18.64
N LEU A 85 -3.19 -26.65 19.61
CA LEU A 85 -3.81 -26.85 20.93
C LEU A 85 -3.09 -25.99 21.94
N THR A 86 -3.74 -24.91 22.37
CA THR A 86 -3.18 -23.96 23.33
C THR A 86 -3.83 -24.12 24.71
N PHE A 87 -3.01 -24.19 25.74
CA PHE A 87 -3.45 -24.26 27.14
C PHE A 87 -2.44 -23.56 28.05
N THR A 88 -2.88 -23.22 29.27
CA THR A 88 -2.00 -22.66 30.30
C THR A 88 -1.58 -23.74 31.30
N VAL A 89 -0.34 -23.68 31.74
CA VAL A 89 0.21 -24.56 32.78
C VAL A 89 0.92 -23.72 33.82
N ASN A 90 0.59 -23.95 35.10
CA ASN A 90 1.38 -23.41 36.21
C ASN A 90 2.45 -24.44 36.59
N SER A 91 3.70 -24.16 36.28
CA SER A 91 4.81 -25.08 36.53
C SER A 91 5.60 -24.61 37.75
N LYS A 92 5.82 -25.50 38.74
CA LYS A 92 6.62 -25.17 39.93
C LYS A 92 8.06 -25.57 39.72
N ALA A 93 8.96 -24.79 40.32
CA ALA A 93 10.39 -25.04 40.30
C ALA A 93 10.73 -26.47 40.75
N GLY A 94 11.46 -27.21 39.91
CA GLY A 94 11.85 -28.60 40.18
C GLY A 94 10.74 -29.65 39.99
N GLU A 95 9.52 -29.26 39.63
CA GLU A 95 8.42 -30.20 39.38
C GLU A 95 8.23 -30.48 37.87
N THR A 96 7.74 -31.68 37.55
CA THR A 96 7.25 -32.02 36.20
C THR A 96 5.73 -31.98 36.18
N THR A 97 5.17 -31.00 35.48
CA THR A 97 3.71 -30.88 35.31
C THR A 97 3.28 -31.65 34.07
N SER A 98 2.42 -32.65 34.26
CA SER A 98 1.89 -33.46 33.15
C SER A 98 0.51 -32.97 32.71
N ARG A 99 0.28 -32.83 31.40
CA ARG A 99 -1.04 -32.51 30.83
C ARG A 99 -1.40 -33.53 29.76
N ARG A 100 -2.49 -34.27 29.97
CA ARG A 100 -3.07 -35.14 28.95
C ARG A 100 -3.97 -34.34 28.01
N ILE A 101 -3.80 -34.54 26.71
CA ILE A 101 -4.56 -33.86 25.66
C ILE A 101 -5.21 -34.92 24.79
N PHE A 102 -6.49 -34.71 24.46
CA PHE A 102 -7.22 -35.52 23.51
C PHE A 102 -7.36 -34.72 22.22
N ASN A 103 -6.96 -35.32 21.10
CA ASN A 103 -6.96 -34.64 19.81
C ASN A 103 -8.14 -35.10 18.97
N ALA A 104 -8.76 -34.15 18.28
CA ALA A 104 -9.57 -34.43 17.11
C ALA A 104 -8.70 -34.20 15.86
N PHE A 105 -8.90 -35.02 14.83
CA PHE A 105 -8.28 -34.87 13.52
C PHE A 105 -9.31 -34.25 12.57
N PRO A 106 -9.36 -32.91 12.46
CA PRO A 106 -10.28 -32.26 11.54
C PRO A 106 -9.83 -32.48 10.09
N ASP A 107 -10.77 -32.48 9.15
CA ASP A 107 -10.46 -32.56 7.71
C ASP A 107 -9.59 -31.39 7.21
N ASN A 108 -9.69 -30.23 7.88
CA ASN A 108 -8.94 -29.01 7.56
C ASN A 108 -8.28 -28.42 8.82
N PRO A 109 -7.12 -28.96 9.24
CA PRO A 109 -6.43 -28.51 10.44
C PRO A 109 -5.88 -27.09 10.27
N LYS A 110 -6.17 -26.22 11.25
CA LYS A 110 -5.56 -24.91 11.42
C LYS A 110 -4.30 -25.06 12.27
N SER A 111 -3.22 -25.46 11.62
CA SER A 111 -1.94 -25.76 12.25
C SER A 111 -0.86 -24.73 11.87
N SER A 112 -0.08 -24.33 12.87
CA SER A 112 1.15 -23.54 12.66
C SER A 112 2.36 -24.40 12.27
N TYR A 113 2.16 -25.69 11.97
CA TYR A 113 3.23 -26.62 11.62
C TYR A 113 4.08 -26.13 10.45
N GLN A 114 3.45 -25.64 9.39
CA GLN A 114 4.18 -25.09 8.23
C GLN A 114 4.99 -23.84 8.60
N THR A 115 4.51 -23.03 9.55
CA THR A 115 5.26 -21.87 10.06
C THR A 115 6.54 -22.32 10.76
N ILE A 116 6.44 -23.34 11.61
CA ILE A 116 7.57 -23.89 12.36
C ILE A 116 8.59 -24.53 11.41
N VAL A 117 8.15 -25.40 10.51
CA VAL A 117 9.05 -26.13 9.61
C VAL A 117 9.72 -25.19 8.60
N ARG A 118 9.00 -24.19 8.09
CA ARG A 118 9.55 -23.23 7.11
C ARG A 118 10.21 -22.02 7.75
N GLN A 119 10.09 -21.85 9.06
CA GLN A 119 10.53 -20.65 9.79
C GLN A 119 9.99 -19.37 9.13
N THR A 120 8.69 -19.37 8.80
CA THR A 120 8.03 -18.27 8.08
C THR A 120 6.54 -18.22 8.40
N ASN A 121 6.04 -17.09 8.90
CA ASN A 121 4.61 -16.80 8.97
C ASN A 121 4.18 -15.59 8.14
N LEU A 122 5.13 -14.89 7.52
CA LEU A 122 4.85 -13.82 6.59
C LEU A 122 5.63 -14.00 5.29
N SER A 123 4.90 -14.06 4.20
CA SER A 123 5.44 -13.98 2.84
C SER A 123 4.99 -12.66 2.22
N VAL A 124 5.93 -11.77 1.89
CA VAL A 124 5.64 -10.54 1.15
C VAL A 124 6.20 -10.65 -0.26
N THR A 125 5.35 -10.45 -1.26
CA THR A 125 5.74 -10.42 -2.66
C THR A 125 5.39 -9.06 -3.26
N THR A 126 6.36 -8.40 -3.87
CA THR A 126 6.21 -7.05 -4.45
C THR A 126 6.93 -6.92 -5.80
N ASP A 127 6.85 -5.75 -6.44
CA ASP A 127 7.49 -5.50 -7.74
C ASP A 127 9.02 -5.61 -7.64
N GLU A 128 9.68 -5.92 -8.75
CA GLU A 128 11.14 -5.96 -8.83
C GLU A 128 11.76 -4.65 -8.32
N ASN A 129 12.99 -4.70 -7.79
CA ASN A 129 13.70 -3.54 -7.21
C ASN A 129 13.08 -2.90 -5.95
N SER A 130 11.90 -3.32 -5.52
CA SER A 130 11.30 -2.87 -4.27
C SER A 130 12.08 -3.40 -3.07
N ILE A 131 12.23 -2.58 -2.03
CA ILE A 131 12.84 -2.92 -0.74
C ILE A 131 11.73 -3.04 0.30
N VAL A 132 11.71 -4.16 1.03
CA VAL A 132 10.71 -4.42 2.07
C VAL A 132 11.30 -4.14 3.45
N TYR A 133 10.55 -3.38 4.24
CA TYR A 133 10.81 -3.06 5.63
C TYR A 133 9.66 -3.52 6.52
N ILE A 134 9.99 -4.03 7.69
CA ILE A 134 9.01 -4.41 8.72
C ILE A 134 9.44 -3.78 10.03
N ASP A 135 8.54 -3.02 10.65
CA ASP A 135 8.80 -2.26 11.88
C ASP A 135 10.04 -1.36 11.79
N GLY A 136 10.32 -0.86 10.58
CA GLY A 136 11.48 -0.01 10.28
C GLY A 136 12.74 -0.76 9.86
N GLU A 137 12.82 -2.07 10.11
CA GLU A 137 13.98 -2.90 9.74
C GLU A 137 13.89 -3.38 8.30
N LYS A 138 15.00 -3.32 7.56
CA LYS A 138 15.07 -3.79 6.17
C LYS A 138 15.18 -5.32 6.15
N ILE A 139 14.14 -5.98 5.63
CA ILE A 139 14.09 -7.44 5.54
C ILE A 139 14.71 -7.95 4.23
N GLY A 140 14.46 -7.27 3.11
CA GLY A 140 14.97 -7.75 1.82
C GLY A 140 14.42 -7.00 0.61
N LYS A 141 14.42 -7.66 -0.55
CA LYS A 141 13.95 -7.10 -1.83
C LYS A 141 13.00 -8.07 -2.53
N HIS A 142 12.05 -7.53 -3.30
CA HIS A 142 11.11 -8.26 -4.16
C HIS A 142 10.22 -9.30 -3.45
N THR A 143 10.77 -10.46 -3.09
CA THR A 143 10.07 -11.50 -2.33
C THR A 143 10.83 -11.75 -1.05
N VAL A 144 10.15 -11.60 0.09
CA VAL A 144 10.71 -11.86 1.41
C VAL A 144 9.85 -12.85 2.16
N HIS A 145 10.51 -13.79 2.81
CA HIS A 145 9.92 -14.75 3.74
C HIS A 145 10.55 -14.49 5.10
N THR A 146 9.72 -14.27 6.11
CA THR A 146 10.22 -14.00 7.46
C THR A 146 9.27 -14.52 8.52
N LEU A 147 9.82 -14.76 9.71
CA LEU A 147 9.10 -15.14 10.90
C LEU A 147 8.99 -13.94 11.82
N LEU A 148 7.76 -13.53 12.11
CA LEU A 148 7.46 -12.43 13.02
C LEU A 148 6.71 -12.95 14.23
N LYS A 149 6.84 -12.25 15.35
CA LYS A 149 6.00 -12.52 16.53
C LYS A 149 4.53 -12.27 16.16
N PRO A 150 3.55 -13.03 16.69
CA PRO A 150 2.15 -12.73 16.46
C PRO A 150 1.79 -11.31 16.96
N GLY A 151 1.12 -10.50 16.14
CA GLY A 151 0.85 -9.11 16.47
C GLY A 151 0.52 -8.23 15.27
N THR A 152 0.46 -6.91 15.51
CA THR A 152 0.34 -5.92 14.43
C THR A 152 1.71 -5.37 14.11
N HIS A 153 2.09 -5.43 12.84
CA HIS A 153 3.39 -4.94 12.33
C HIS A 153 3.18 -3.85 11.28
N GLN A 154 4.16 -2.96 11.17
CA GLN A 154 4.19 -1.93 10.15
C GLN A 154 5.01 -2.43 8.94
N LEU A 155 4.31 -2.76 7.86
CA LEU A 155 4.93 -3.08 6.57
C LEU A 155 5.18 -1.77 5.80
N ARG A 156 6.42 -1.52 5.38
CA ARG A 156 6.77 -0.44 4.47
C ARG A 156 7.55 -1.00 3.29
N ILE A 157 7.16 -0.63 2.08
CA ILE A 157 7.80 -1.06 0.84
C ILE A 157 8.21 0.19 0.07
N THR A 158 9.49 0.27 -0.30
CA THR A 158 10.05 1.40 -1.05
C THR A 158 10.48 0.92 -2.42
N HIS A 159 9.96 1.54 -3.48
CA HIS A 159 10.41 1.33 -4.86
C HIS A 159 11.06 2.62 -5.38
N PRO A 160 12.25 2.56 -6.03
CA PRO A 160 12.99 3.74 -6.47
C PRO A 160 12.18 4.64 -7.40
N GLU A 161 11.33 4.07 -8.25
CA GLU A 161 10.52 4.82 -9.22
C GLU A 161 9.08 5.09 -8.76
N TYR A 162 8.54 4.27 -7.86
CA TYR A 162 7.09 4.27 -7.56
C TYR A 162 6.77 4.85 -6.17
N GLY A 163 7.80 5.17 -5.40
CA GLY A 163 7.68 5.76 -4.07
C GLY A 163 7.50 4.71 -2.99
N GLU A 164 6.74 5.07 -1.96
CA GLU A 164 6.58 4.24 -0.77
C GLU A 164 5.13 3.80 -0.56
N LEU A 165 4.96 2.54 -0.17
CA LEU A 165 3.72 1.96 0.31
C LEU A 165 3.87 1.59 1.78
N SER A 166 2.91 1.97 2.61
CA SER A 166 2.94 1.70 4.05
C SER A 166 1.59 1.16 4.50
N LYS A 167 1.58 0.01 5.16
CA LYS A 167 0.36 -0.72 5.58
C LYS A 167 0.59 -1.39 6.95
N LYS A 168 -0.43 -1.38 7.80
CA LYS A 168 -0.45 -2.23 9.01
C LYS A 168 -0.93 -3.62 8.65
N ILE A 169 -0.18 -4.64 9.05
CA ILE A 169 -0.52 -6.05 8.83
C ILE A 169 -0.70 -6.73 10.19
N ALA A 170 -1.70 -7.61 10.29
CA ALA A 170 -1.91 -8.44 11.46
C ALA A 170 -1.35 -9.83 11.17
N VAL A 171 -0.26 -10.18 11.84
CA VAL A 171 0.43 -11.46 11.68
C VAL A 171 0.01 -12.39 12.82
N ASN A 172 -0.33 -13.63 12.48
CA ASN A 172 -0.63 -14.68 13.45
C ASN A 172 0.40 -15.82 13.32
N SER A 173 0.16 -16.93 14.02
CA SER A 173 1.05 -18.09 14.00
C SER A 173 0.95 -18.93 12.72
N ILE A 174 -0.12 -18.74 11.95
CA ILE A 174 -0.35 -19.40 10.66
C ILE A 174 0.32 -18.56 9.57
N ASN A 175 0.78 -19.21 8.50
CA ASN A 175 1.42 -18.50 7.40
C ASN A 175 0.44 -17.58 6.67
N ILE A 176 0.82 -16.31 6.53
CA ILE A 176 0.06 -15.28 5.82
C ILE A 176 0.87 -14.83 4.60
N THR A 177 0.20 -14.76 3.45
CA THR A 177 0.78 -14.20 2.22
C THR A 177 0.19 -12.81 1.98
N GLU A 178 1.07 -11.80 1.94
CA GLU A 178 0.74 -10.43 1.59
C GLU A 178 1.35 -10.10 0.22
N VAL A 179 0.51 -9.71 -0.73
CA VAL A 179 0.94 -9.32 -2.06
C VAL A 179 0.76 -7.82 -2.20
N ALA A 180 1.85 -7.12 -2.53
CA ALA A 180 1.86 -5.67 -2.65
C ALA A 180 2.41 -5.27 -4.02
N ARG A 181 1.51 -4.87 -4.93
CA ARG A 181 1.86 -4.45 -6.29
C ARG A 181 1.61 -2.96 -6.45
N PHE A 182 2.64 -2.20 -6.81
CA PHE A 182 2.55 -0.82 -7.27
C PHE A 182 1.82 -0.73 -8.63
N ASN A 183 1.79 -1.84 -9.38
CA ASN A 183 1.09 -1.96 -10.65
C ASN A 183 -0.43 -2.18 -10.55
N GLU A 184 -0.96 -2.46 -9.35
CA GLU A 184 -2.40 -2.60 -9.18
C GLU A 184 -3.08 -1.24 -9.09
N ASN A 185 -4.16 -1.09 -9.85
CA ASN A 185 -4.91 0.14 -9.90
C ASN A 185 -5.55 0.40 -8.53
N PRO A 186 -5.17 1.49 -7.82
CA PRO A 186 -5.78 1.81 -6.53
C PRO A 186 -7.27 2.18 -6.66
N SER A 187 -7.74 2.50 -7.87
CA SER A 187 -9.13 2.80 -8.15
C SER A 187 -10.02 1.57 -8.00
N LYS A 188 -11.01 1.66 -7.10
CA LYS A 188 -12.12 0.70 -6.97
C LYS A 188 -13.33 1.07 -7.84
N LEU A 189 -13.17 1.99 -8.80
CA LEU A 189 -14.28 2.41 -9.66
C LEU A 189 -14.74 1.27 -10.56
N THR A 190 -16.07 1.18 -10.73
CA THR A 190 -16.69 0.32 -11.73
C THR A 190 -16.33 0.80 -13.13
N PHE A 191 -16.41 -0.10 -14.13
CA PHE A 191 -16.12 0.25 -15.52
C PHE A 191 -16.94 1.47 -16.01
N VAL A 192 -18.23 1.53 -15.66
CA VAL A 192 -19.11 2.65 -16.03
C VAL A 192 -18.63 3.97 -15.41
N ALA A 193 -18.19 3.96 -14.16
CA ALA A 193 -17.66 5.16 -13.51
C ALA A 193 -16.34 5.63 -14.14
N LYS A 194 -15.56 4.73 -14.76
CA LYS A 194 -14.33 5.09 -15.51
C LYS A 194 -14.59 5.82 -16.82
N LEU A 195 -15.84 5.79 -17.32
CA LEU A 195 -16.26 6.57 -18.49
C LEU A 195 -16.53 8.04 -18.15
N VAL A 196 -16.56 8.41 -16.86
CA VAL A 196 -16.64 9.82 -16.48
C VAL A 196 -15.24 10.44 -16.64
N PRO A 197 -15.08 11.50 -17.45
CA PRO A 197 -13.78 12.13 -17.68
C PRO A 197 -13.13 12.56 -16.38
N GLY A 198 -11.89 12.15 -16.18
CA GLY A 198 -11.12 12.50 -14.98
C GLY A 198 -11.53 11.77 -13.68
N ALA A 199 -12.61 10.99 -13.65
CA ALA A 199 -13.03 10.29 -12.43
C ALA A 199 -11.98 9.28 -11.94
N GLU A 200 -11.35 8.56 -12.88
CA GLU A 200 -10.26 7.65 -12.58
C GLU A 200 -9.04 8.39 -12.00
N TYR A 201 -8.75 9.60 -12.47
CA TYR A 201 -7.65 10.39 -11.91
C TYR A 201 -7.90 10.75 -10.44
N ILE A 202 -9.15 11.05 -10.08
CA ILE A 202 -9.52 11.27 -8.66
C ILE A 202 -9.36 9.97 -7.87
N ALA A 203 -9.94 8.86 -8.35
CA ALA A 203 -9.90 7.59 -7.64
C ALA A 203 -8.48 7.02 -7.49
N SER A 204 -7.62 7.30 -8.46
CA SER A 204 -6.20 6.93 -8.43
C SER A 204 -5.28 7.99 -7.81
N LYS A 205 -5.84 9.02 -7.14
CA LYS A 205 -5.11 10.11 -6.47
C LYS A 205 -4.17 10.92 -7.39
N ARG A 206 -4.43 10.93 -8.69
CA ARG A 206 -3.72 11.71 -9.73
C ARG A 206 -4.37 13.10 -9.90
N TYR A 207 -4.46 13.87 -8.82
CA TYR A 207 -5.25 15.12 -8.78
C TYR A 207 -4.84 16.14 -9.83
N ASN A 208 -3.57 16.26 -10.19
CA ASN A 208 -3.12 17.21 -11.22
C ASN A 208 -3.78 16.94 -12.59
N ARG A 209 -3.87 15.67 -12.97
CA ARG A 209 -4.55 15.26 -14.22
C ARG A 209 -6.05 15.48 -14.14
N ALA A 210 -6.65 15.22 -12.98
CA ALA A 210 -8.06 15.49 -12.72
C ALA A 210 -8.36 16.99 -12.90
N THR A 211 -7.61 17.85 -12.21
CA THR A 211 -7.77 19.31 -12.26
C THR A 211 -7.64 19.86 -13.68
N LEU A 212 -6.59 19.45 -14.41
CA LEU A 212 -6.41 19.87 -15.79
C LEU A 212 -7.59 19.44 -16.68
N THR A 213 -8.09 18.21 -16.50
CA THR A 213 -9.23 17.69 -17.25
C THR A 213 -10.49 18.51 -16.98
N TYR A 214 -10.87 18.66 -15.71
CA TYR A 214 -12.09 19.38 -15.33
C TYR A 214 -12.02 20.87 -15.66
N LEU A 215 -10.85 21.50 -15.51
CA LEU A 215 -10.70 22.89 -15.90
C LEU A 215 -10.85 23.07 -17.40
N SER A 216 -10.20 22.21 -18.21
CA SER A 216 -10.29 22.30 -19.67
C SER A 216 -11.73 22.08 -20.16
N LEU A 217 -12.40 21.07 -19.63
CA LEU A 217 -13.81 20.80 -19.95
C LEU A 217 -14.73 21.94 -19.47
N GLY A 218 -14.47 22.51 -18.29
CA GLY A 218 -15.21 23.64 -17.75
C GLY A 218 -15.08 24.89 -18.64
N LEU A 219 -13.86 25.24 -19.06
CA LEU A 219 -13.61 26.37 -19.95
C LEU A 219 -14.28 26.20 -21.32
N LEU A 220 -14.20 25.00 -21.91
CA LEU A 220 -14.89 24.70 -23.18
C LEU A 220 -16.42 24.76 -23.03
N THR A 221 -16.96 24.27 -21.91
CA THR A 221 -18.40 24.36 -21.63
C THR A 221 -18.87 25.81 -21.54
N VAL A 222 -18.13 26.66 -20.82
CA VAL A 222 -18.41 28.09 -20.73
C VAL A 222 -18.32 28.75 -22.11
N ASN A 223 -17.33 28.37 -22.94
CA ASN A 223 -17.21 28.87 -24.31
C ASN A 223 -18.41 28.46 -25.19
N LEU A 224 -18.84 27.20 -25.14
CA LEU A 224 -20.00 26.71 -25.89
C LEU A 224 -21.28 27.45 -25.50
N ILE A 225 -21.54 27.66 -24.19
CA ILE A 225 -22.69 28.44 -23.71
C ILE A 225 -22.62 29.89 -24.23
N ARG A 226 -21.42 30.50 -24.27
CA ARG A 226 -21.23 31.84 -24.83
C ARG A 226 -21.56 31.87 -26.32
N GLN A 227 -21.03 30.92 -27.10
CA GLN A 227 -21.26 30.84 -28.55
C GLN A 227 -22.75 30.62 -28.87
N ASP A 228 -23.44 29.75 -28.13
CA ASP A 228 -24.88 29.50 -28.29
C ASP A 228 -25.74 30.77 -28.09
N ARG A 229 -25.40 31.57 -27.08
CA ARG A 229 -26.06 32.86 -26.84
C ARG A 229 -25.81 33.87 -27.94
N ILE A 230 -24.57 33.97 -28.43
CA ILE A 230 -24.22 34.87 -29.53
C ILE A 230 -24.91 34.43 -30.82
N TYR A 231 -24.88 33.12 -31.12
CA TYR A 231 -25.57 32.53 -32.26
C TYR A 231 -27.06 32.86 -32.26
N SER A 232 -27.74 32.63 -31.14
CA SER A 232 -29.17 32.92 -31.00
C SER A 232 -29.50 34.39 -31.24
N LYS A 233 -28.62 35.30 -30.78
CA LYS A 233 -28.78 36.74 -31.00
C LYS A 233 -28.64 37.11 -32.48
N GLU A 234 -27.55 36.69 -33.12
CA GLU A 234 -27.30 37.00 -34.54
C GLU A 234 -28.32 36.31 -35.45
N LEU A 235 -28.87 35.16 -35.05
CA LEU A 235 -29.92 34.47 -35.80
C LEU A 235 -31.23 35.27 -35.82
N ASN A 236 -31.60 35.88 -34.69
CA ASN A 236 -32.76 36.77 -34.66
C ASN A 236 -32.54 37.99 -35.55
N GLU A 237 -31.36 38.60 -35.50
CA GLU A 237 -30.99 39.73 -36.38
C GLU A 237 -31.03 39.32 -37.86
N HIS A 238 -30.54 38.13 -38.21
CA HIS A 238 -30.62 37.59 -39.56
C HIS A 238 -32.08 37.49 -40.04
N ASN A 239 -32.95 36.91 -39.21
CA ASN A 239 -34.38 36.72 -39.54
C ASN A 239 -35.09 38.07 -39.73
N GLU A 240 -34.73 39.08 -38.93
CA GLU A 240 -35.25 40.45 -39.09
C GLU A 240 -34.83 41.05 -40.45
N TRP A 241 -33.54 40.97 -40.81
CA TRP A 241 -33.06 41.48 -42.10
C TRP A 241 -33.63 40.72 -43.29
N GLU A 242 -33.75 39.40 -43.18
CA GLU A 242 -34.38 38.56 -44.21
C GLU A 242 -35.87 38.92 -44.39
N ALA A 243 -36.60 39.18 -43.30
CA ALA A 243 -37.98 39.65 -43.38
C ALA A 243 -38.08 41.04 -44.05
N LEU A 244 -37.16 41.96 -43.75
CA LEU A 244 -37.11 43.28 -44.42
C LEU A 244 -36.78 43.15 -45.91
N TYR A 245 -35.85 42.27 -46.27
CA TYR A 245 -35.51 41.96 -47.66
C TYR A 245 -36.71 41.44 -48.45
N ASN A 246 -37.44 40.47 -47.89
CA ASN A 246 -38.62 39.86 -48.53
C ASN A 246 -39.78 40.86 -48.71
N ASN A 247 -39.83 41.91 -47.89
CA ASN A 247 -40.87 42.94 -47.94
C ASN A 247 -40.41 44.26 -48.62
N ALA A 248 -39.22 44.27 -49.24
CA ALA A 248 -38.68 45.48 -49.86
C ALA A 248 -39.52 45.94 -51.07
N GLN A 249 -39.94 47.21 -51.07
CA GLN A 249 -40.72 47.78 -52.18
C GLN A 249 -39.85 48.33 -53.30
N THR A 250 -38.58 48.64 -53.01
CA THR A 250 -37.64 49.19 -54.00
C THR A 250 -36.44 48.27 -54.17
N SER A 251 -35.83 48.32 -55.36
CA SER A 251 -34.60 47.60 -55.66
C SER A 251 -33.41 48.08 -54.84
N ALA A 252 -33.38 49.36 -54.47
CA ALA A 252 -32.33 49.92 -53.62
C ALA A 252 -32.40 49.35 -52.19
N ASP A 253 -33.61 49.28 -51.61
CA ASP A 253 -33.82 48.70 -50.28
C ASP A 253 -33.52 47.21 -50.28
N ALA A 254 -33.99 46.48 -51.29
CA ALA A 254 -33.70 45.06 -51.45
C ALA A 254 -32.18 44.79 -51.51
N PHE A 255 -31.43 45.60 -52.26
CA PHE A 255 -29.98 45.49 -52.33
C PHE A 255 -29.31 45.74 -50.96
N PHE A 256 -29.76 46.77 -50.24
CA PHE A 256 -29.23 47.09 -48.92
C PHE A 256 -29.51 45.99 -47.88
N TYR A 257 -30.76 45.52 -47.77
CA TYR A 257 -31.12 44.46 -46.84
C TYR A 257 -30.42 43.15 -47.17
N ARG A 258 -30.32 42.78 -48.45
CA ARG A 258 -29.56 41.60 -48.87
C ARG A 258 -28.11 41.67 -48.40
N LYS A 259 -27.46 42.83 -48.52
CA LYS A 259 -26.08 43.00 -48.03
C LYS A 259 -26.01 42.78 -46.52
N LYS A 260 -26.96 43.31 -45.75
CA LYS A 260 -27.03 43.12 -44.29
C LYS A 260 -27.27 41.67 -43.90
N THR A 261 -28.21 40.99 -44.57
CA THR A 261 -28.46 39.56 -44.37
C THR A 261 -27.20 38.73 -44.63
N LEU A 262 -26.46 39.01 -45.72
CA LEU A 262 -25.21 38.32 -46.04
C LEU A 262 -24.11 38.58 -44.98
N GLU A 263 -23.97 39.82 -44.49
CA GLU A 263 -23.03 40.17 -43.42
C GLU A 263 -23.33 39.39 -42.12
N VAL A 264 -24.60 39.26 -41.75
CA VAL A 264 -25.00 38.49 -40.55
C VAL A 264 -24.84 36.98 -40.78
N ASN A 265 -25.15 36.49 -41.99
CA ASN A 265 -24.96 35.08 -42.34
C ASN A 265 -23.49 34.65 -42.22
N GLU A 266 -22.55 35.49 -42.69
CA GLU A 266 -21.12 35.21 -42.54
C GLU A 266 -20.69 35.11 -41.06
N LYS A 267 -21.24 35.96 -40.18
CA LYS A 267 -21.00 35.84 -38.73
C LYS A 267 -21.58 34.55 -38.15
N LEU A 268 -22.79 34.17 -38.56
CA LEU A 268 -23.41 32.91 -38.12
C LEU A 268 -22.56 31.70 -38.51
N ASP A 269 -22.01 31.70 -39.73
CA ASP A 269 -21.10 30.66 -40.20
C ASP A 269 -19.83 30.58 -39.34
N GLN A 270 -19.23 31.74 -39.01
CA GLN A 270 -18.05 31.80 -38.13
C GLN A 270 -18.35 31.32 -36.70
N ILE A 271 -19.49 31.72 -36.12
CA ILE A 271 -19.92 31.29 -34.78
C ILE A 271 -20.17 29.78 -34.77
N SER A 272 -20.84 29.25 -35.79
CA SER A 272 -21.10 27.81 -35.97
C SER A 272 -19.78 27.02 -36.10
N ALA A 273 -18.83 27.52 -36.89
CA ALA A 273 -17.51 26.93 -37.01
C ALA A 273 -16.78 26.88 -35.64
N ASN A 274 -16.77 27.98 -34.89
CA ASN A 274 -16.17 28.04 -33.56
C ASN A 274 -16.85 27.11 -32.56
N PHE A 275 -18.18 27.01 -32.59
CA PHE A 275 -18.94 26.07 -31.76
C PHE A 275 -18.54 24.61 -32.05
N ASN A 276 -18.48 24.24 -33.34
CA ASN A 276 -18.08 22.90 -33.77
C ASN A 276 -16.64 22.56 -33.38
N ILE A 277 -15.72 23.52 -33.48
CA ILE A 277 -14.32 23.35 -33.04
C ILE A 277 -14.26 23.11 -31.52
N SER A 278 -14.98 23.91 -30.73
CA SER A 278 -15.05 23.74 -29.27
C SER A 278 -15.65 22.38 -28.87
N LEU A 279 -16.69 21.93 -29.57
CA LEU A 279 -17.32 20.63 -29.36
C LEU A 279 -16.37 19.47 -29.69
N LEU A 280 -15.65 19.58 -30.82
CA LEU A 280 -14.63 18.61 -31.23
C LEU A 280 -13.50 18.52 -30.20
N LEU A 281 -12.98 19.66 -29.72
CA LEU A 281 -11.94 19.71 -28.68
C LEU A 281 -12.42 19.06 -27.38
N MET A 282 -13.67 19.34 -26.97
CA MET A 282 -14.26 18.72 -25.79
C MET A 282 -14.35 17.20 -25.93
N GLY A 283 -14.79 16.71 -27.11
CA GLY A 283 -14.82 15.29 -27.44
C GLY A 283 -13.43 14.64 -27.44
N MET A 284 -12.41 15.32 -27.95
CA MET A 284 -11.02 14.84 -27.93
C MET A 284 -10.47 14.75 -26.50
N ILE A 285 -10.70 15.77 -25.66
CA ILE A 285 -10.27 15.73 -24.24
C ILE A 285 -10.99 14.61 -23.49
N TYR A 286 -12.29 14.45 -23.70
CA TYR A 286 -13.07 13.35 -23.15
C TYR A 286 -12.47 12.00 -23.54
N ALA A 287 -12.25 11.78 -24.84
CA ALA A 287 -11.71 10.51 -25.35
C ALA A 287 -10.30 10.24 -24.80
N LEU A 288 -9.38 11.21 -24.89
CA LEU A 288 -8.00 11.06 -24.41
C LEU A 288 -7.93 10.74 -22.92
N THR A 289 -8.73 11.43 -22.10
CA THR A 289 -8.74 11.20 -20.65
C THR A 289 -9.39 9.87 -20.27
N THR A 290 -10.36 9.40 -21.06
CA THR A 290 -10.98 8.07 -20.88
C THR A 290 -10.06 6.95 -21.35
N PHE A 291 -9.35 7.11 -22.47
CA PHE A 291 -8.37 6.11 -22.92
C PHE A 291 -7.16 6.01 -21.98
N ASP A 292 -6.66 7.13 -21.46
CA ASP A 292 -5.60 7.13 -20.44
C ASP A 292 -6.07 6.53 -19.10
N SER A 293 -7.38 6.61 -18.80
CA SER A 293 -7.95 5.97 -17.61
C SER A 293 -7.99 4.44 -17.71
N ILE A 294 -8.25 3.92 -18.90
CA ILE A 294 -8.34 2.47 -19.18
C ILE A 294 -6.93 1.86 -19.30
N ARG A 295 -5.98 2.60 -19.85
CA ARG A 295 -4.62 2.10 -20.05
C ARG A 295 -3.87 2.02 -18.72
N LYS A 296 -3.47 0.81 -18.33
CA LYS A 296 -2.55 0.63 -17.19
C LYS A 296 -1.21 1.30 -17.52
N PRO A 297 -0.67 2.14 -16.62
CA PRO A 297 0.68 2.67 -16.79
C PRO A 297 1.68 1.51 -16.83
N ARG A 298 2.69 1.61 -17.71
CA ARG A 298 3.78 0.60 -17.78
C ARG A 298 4.59 0.53 -16.48
N SER A 299 4.63 1.64 -15.75
CA SER A 299 5.45 1.89 -14.57
C SER A 299 4.59 2.00 -13.30
N GLY A 300 3.47 1.30 -13.24
CA GLY A 300 2.57 1.30 -12.07
C GLY A 300 1.93 2.65 -11.73
N TYR A 301 1.13 2.65 -10.67
CA TYR A 301 0.40 3.83 -10.21
C TYR A 301 1.25 4.60 -9.18
N LEU A 302 1.71 5.80 -9.55
CA LEU A 302 2.42 6.70 -8.64
C LEU A 302 1.53 7.05 -7.44
N HIS A 303 2.02 6.83 -6.22
CA HIS A 303 1.23 6.99 -5.00
C HIS A 303 1.09 8.45 -4.52
N SER A 304 1.85 9.37 -5.11
CA SER A 304 1.77 10.80 -4.81
C SER A 304 2.40 11.60 -5.94
N SER A 305 1.57 12.27 -6.74
CA SER A 305 2.07 13.41 -7.50
C SER A 305 2.00 14.62 -6.59
N LYS A 306 3.15 15.16 -6.16
CA LYS A 306 3.18 16.54 -5.65
C LYS A 306 2.42 17.42 -6.64
N LEU A 307 1.61 18.35 -6.14
CA LEU A 307 0.88 19.30 -6.98
C LEU A 307 1.89 19.97 -7.92
N PHE A 308 1.77 19.65 -9.21
CA PHE A 308 2.61 20.23 -10.24
C PHE A 308 2.21 21.71 -10.32
N GLY A 309 3.19 22.61 -10.19
CA GLY A 309 2.94 24.04 -10.32
C GLY A 309 2.46 24.33 -11.74
N MET A 310 1.15 24.45 -11.91
CA MET A 310 0.54 24.75 -13.19
C MET A 310 -0.09 26.13 -13.09
N ASP A 311 0.56 27.10 -13.73
CA ASP A 311 -0.01 28.43 -13.90
C ASP A 311 -0.84 28.43 -15.19
N ILE A 312 -2.14 28.62 -15.01
CA ILE A 312 -3.10 28.72 -16.11
C ILE A 312 -3.44 30.19 -16.26
N THR A 313 -3.13 30.75 -17.42
CA THR A 313 -3.51 32.12 -17.76
C THR A 313 -4.40 32.08 -18.98
N LEU A 314 -5.68 32.46 -18.82
CA LEU A 314 -6.51 32.83 -19.96
C LEU A 314 -6.22 34.29 -20.32
N SER A 315 -5.79 34.51 -21.55
CA SER A 315 -5.68 35.84 -22.12
C SER A 315 -6.57 35.93 -23.36
N GLY A 316 -7.63 36.71 -23.24
CA GLY A 316 -8.52 37.05 -24.34
C GLY A 316 -9.29 38.30 -23.96
N ASP A 317 -9.40 39.24 -24.89
CA ASP A 317 -10.16 40.45 -24.66
C ASP A 317 -11.65 40.08 -24.65
N VAL A 318 -12.27 40.12 -23.47
CA VAL A 318 -13.67 39.69 -23.28
C VAL A 318 -14.62 40.54 -24.10
N TYR A 319 -14.23 41.78 -24.41
CA TYR A 319 -15.06 42.78 -25.08
C TYR A 319 -14.95 42.77 -26.60
N ASN A 320 -13.91 42.17 -27.18
CA ASN A 320 -13.73 42.13 -28.62
C ASN A 320 -14.04 40.73 -29.17
N PRO A 321 -15.18 40.54 -29.87
CA PRO A 321 -15.61 39.24 -30.38
C PRO A 321 -14.66 38.65 -31.45
N ASN A 322 -13.78 39.47 -32.01
CA ASN A 322 -12.79 39.03 -33.01
C ASN A 322 -11.48 38.54 -32.38
N THR A 323 -11.34 38.63 -31.06
CA THR A 323 -10.13 38.17 -30.37
C THR A 323 -10.23 36.69 -30.09
N ILE A 324 -9.32 35.92 -30.68
CA ILE A 324 -9.17 34.50 -30.37
C ILE A 324 -8.77 34.40 -28.90
N ALA A 325 -9.57 33.71 -28.09
CA ALA A 325 -9.19 33.41 -26.71
C ALA A 325 -7.93 32.53 -26.72
N THR A 326 -6.83 33.05 -26.19
CA THR A 326 -5.59 32.30 -26.04
C THR A 326 -5.52 31.68 -24.66
N LEU A 327 -5.46 30.35 -24.60
CA LEU A 327 -5.16 29.61 -23.39
C LEU A 327 -3.65 29.42 -23.31
N SER A 328 -3.00 30.04 -22.31
CA SER A 328 -1.59 29.81 -22.03
C SER A 328 -1.46 28.89 -20.82
N LEU A 329 -0.78 27.76 -21.02
CA LEU A 329 -0.45 26.80 -19.97
C LEU A 329 1.06 26.91 -19.70
N LYS A 330 1.43 27.46 -18.54
CA LYS A 330 2.83 27.47 -18.08
C LYS A 330 3.05 26.32 -17.11
N PHE A 331 3.97 25.44 -17.47
CA PHE A 331 4.35 24.28 -16.68
C PHE A 331 5.65 24.60 -15.92
N ALA A 332 5.60 24.65 -14.58
CA ALA A 332 6.81 24.66 -13.77
C ALA A 332 7.30 23.22 -13.58
N LEU A 333 8.30 22.82 -14.37
CA LEU A 333 9.03 21.58 -14.12
C LEU A 333 9.92 21.80 -12.89
N ASN A 334 9.54 21.21 -11.76
CA ASN A 334 10.41 21.06 -10.59
C ASN A 334 11.14 19.73 -10.63
#